data_AF-A0A950WCD5-F1
#
_entry.id   AF-A0A950WCD5-F1
#
_cell.length_a   1.000
_cell.length_b   1.000
_cell.length_c   1.000
_cell.angle_alpha   90.00
_cell.angle_beta   90.00
_cell.angle_gamma   90.00
#
_symmetry.space_group_name_H-M   'P 1'
#
loop_
_entity.id
_entity.type
_entity.pdbx_description
1 polymer ?
#
loop_
_entity_poly.entity_id
_entity_poly.type
_entity_poly.pdbx_seq_one_letter_code
_entity_poly.pdbx_strand_id
1 'polypeptide(L)'
;MAGVVALLSFARESIMATPQAFLENWVRESVRATPYRNKAEARRLAYECRKAAERADLSWFAVVLAAGGDVQDYILTELNQQQNEPAS
;
A
#
# COMPACT_ATOMS: atom_id res chain seq x y z
N MET A 1 -23.10 6.02 13.39
CA MET A 1 -21.88 5.27 13.77
C MET A 1 -21.64 4.16 12.74
N ALA A 2 -20.98 4.48 11.62
CA ALA A 2 -20.79 3.55 10.49
C ALA A 2 -19.33 3.57 10.00
N GLY A 3 -18.36 3.66 10.91
CA GLY A 3 -16.94 3.86 10.57
C GLY A 3 -16.02 2.68 10.88
N VAL A 4 -16.50 1.61 11.51
CA VAL A 4 -15.61 0.55 12.05
C VAL A 4 -15.73 -0.77 11.28
N VAL A 5 -16.78 -0.98 10.50
CA VAL A 5 -17.06 -2.27 9.84
C VAL A 5 -16.21 -2.49 8.57
N ALA A 6 -15.68 -1.43 7.95
CA ALA A 6 -14.87 -1.55 6.73
C ALA A 6 -13.43 -2.06 6.95
N LEU A 7 -12.92 -2.02 8.20
CA LEU A 7 -11.54 -2.43 8.52
C LEU A 7 -11.37 -3.94 8.67
N LEU A 8 -12.44 -4.72 8.72
CA LEU A 8 -12.41 -6.14 9.08
C LEU A 8 -12.64 -7.11 7.90
N SER A 9 -13.03 -6.62 6.72
CA SER A 9 -13.33 -7.50 5.57
C SER A 9 -12.09 -7.91 4.75
N PHE A 10 -10.94 -7.26 4.93
CA PHE A 10 -9.71 -7.57 4.16
C PHE A 10 -8.88 -8.73 4.73
N ALA A 11 -9.33 -9.35 5.82
CA ALA A 11 -8.63 -10.48 6.44
C ALA A 11 -8.90 -11.84 5.76
N ARG A 12 -9.64 -11.89 4.64
CA ARG A 12 -10.18 -13.15 4.09
C ARG A 12 -9.84 -13.40 2.63
N GLU A 13 -8.56 -13.30 2.27
CA GLU A 13 -8.04 -14.14 1.19
C GLU A 13 -6.55 -14.37 1.39
N SER A 14 -6.25 -15.38 2.19
CA SER A 14 -4.92 -16.00 2.33
C SER A 14 -4.52 -16.70 1.03
N ILE A 15 -4.45 -15.97 -0.07
CA ILE A 15 -3.52 -16.30 -1.16
C ILE A 15 -2.14 -16.08 -0.53
N MET A 16 -1.22 -17.05 -0.65
CA MET A 16 0.16 -16.87 -0.21
C MET A 16 0.74 -15.64 -0.91
N ALA A 17 0.58 -14.47 -0.31
CA ALA A 17 0.93 -13.21 -0.94
C ALA A 17 2.45 -13.15 -0.95
N THR A 18 3.03 -13.29 -2.14
CA THR A 18 4.44 -12.96 -2.30
C THR A 18 4.63 -11.49 -1.89
N PRO A 19 5.81 -11.08 -1.39
CA PRO A 19 6.06 -9.68 -1.03
C PRO A 19 5.71 -8.71 -2.16
N GLN A 20 5.91 -9.12 -3.41
CA GLN A 20 5.52 -8.41 -4.61
C GLN A 20 4.00 -8.25 -4.73
N ALA A 21 3.25 -9.36 -4.72
CA ALA A 21 1.78 -9.33 -4.85
C ALA A 21 1.12 -8.59 -3.67
N PHE A 22 1.67 -8.75 -2.47
CA PHE A 22 1.26 -7.98 -1.29
C PHE A 22 1.43 -6.48 -1.52
N LEU A 23 2.63 -6.04 -1.93
CA LEU A 23 2.93 -4.63 -2.13
C LEU A 23 2.05 -4.03 -3.22
N GLU A 24 1.90 -4.70 -4.36
CA GLU A 24 1.08 -4.24 -5.49
C GLU A 24 -0.39 -4.06 -5.09
N ASN A 25 -0.97 -5.03 -4.37
CA ASN A 25 -2.35 -4.93 -3.91
C ASN A 25 -2.52 -3.84 -2.85
N TRP A 26 -1.62 -3.80 -1.86
CA TRP A 26 -1.65 -2.80 -0.80
C TRP A 26 -1.58 -1.38 -1.37
N VAL A 27 -0.64 -1.13 -2.29
CA VAL A 27 -0.45 0.19 -2.88
C VAL A 27 -1.62 0.56 -3.78
N ARG A 28 -2.13 -0.36 -4.61
CA ARG A 28 -3.31 -0.10 -5.44
C ARG A 28 -4.51 0.38 -4.63
N GLU A 29 -4.81 -0.29 -3.52
CA GLU A 29 -5.93 0.06 -2.65
C GLU A 29 -5.67 1.38 -1.89
N SER A 30 -4.49 1.50 -1.29
CA SER A 30 -4.12 2.65 -0.47
C SER A 30 -4.01 3.94 -1.29
N VAL A 31 -3.37 3.88 -2.47
CA VAL A 31 -3.18 5.04 -3.36
C VAL A 31 -4.53 5.52 -3.90
N ARG A 32 -5.42 4.60 -4.32
CA ARG A 32 -6.78 4.97 -4.78
C ARG A 32 -7.61 5.63 -3.70
N ALA A 33 -7.47 5.18 -2.44
CA ALA A 33 -8.19 5.75 -1.31
C ALA A 33 -7.61 7.09 -0.83
N THR A 34 -6.44 7.51 -1.35
CA THR A 34 -5.70 8.66 -0.84
C THR A 34 -5.96 9.91 -1.70
N PRO A 35 -6.57 10.97 -1.14
CA PRO A 35 -6.88 12.20 -1.88
C PRO A 35 -5.66 13.12 -2.07
N TYR A 36 -4.65 13.01 -1.20
CA TYR A 36 -3.48 13.89 -1.19
C TYR A 36 -2.22 13.16 -1.65
N ARG A 37 -1.59 13.64 -2.71
CA ARG A 37 -0.44 12.97 -3.34
C ARG A 37 0.83 13.74 -3.05
N ASN A 38 1.35 13.57 -1.84
CA ASN A 38 2.54 14.29 -1.37
C ASN A 38 3.45 13.39 -0.53
N LYS A 39 4.66 13.89 -0.22
CA LYS A 39 5.67 13.13 0.53
C LYS A 39 5.22 12.72 1.93
N ALA A 40 4.46 13.58 2.63
CA ALA A 40 4.00 13.28 3.97
C ALA A 40 3.02 12.09 3.95
N GLU A 41 2.17 12.05 2.93
CA GLU A 41 1.21 10.99 2.75
C GLU A 41 1.88 9.68 2.31
N ALA A 42 2.84 9.75 1.38
CA ALA A 42 3.65 8.59 1.02
C ALA A 42 4.35 7.98 2.24
N ARG A 43 4.88 8.82 3.14
CA ARG A 43 5.50 8.37 4.40
C ARG A 43 4.50 7.70 5.33
N ARG A 44 3.29 8.25 5.47
CA ARG A 44 2.20 7.65 6.26
C ARG A 44 1.84 6.27 5.70
N LEU A 45 1.62 6.18 4.39
CA LEU A 45 1.26 4.93 3.71
C LEU A 45 2.37 3.87 3.78
N ALA A 46 3.64 4.27 3.69
CA ALA A 46 4.77 3.35 3.85
C ALA A 46 4.82 2.76 5.28
N TYR A 47 4.54 3.58 6.30
CA TYR A 47 4.41 3.10 7.67
C TYR A 47 3.26 2.11 7.82
N GLU A 48 2.09 2.39 7.24
CA GLU A 48 0.93 1.49 7.28
C GLU A 48 1.17 0.19 6.50
N CYS A 49 1.86 0.27 5.35
CA CYS A 49 2.30 -0.89 4.57
C CYS A 49 3.17 -1.82 5.41
N ARG A 50 4.13 -1.27 6.16
CA ARG A 50 4.96 -2.05 7.07
C ARG A 50 4.12 -2.76 8.15
N LYS A 51 3.18 -2.06 8.77
CA LYS A 51 2.29 -2.67 9.78
C LYS A 51 1.41 -3.77 9.16
N ALA A 52 0.96 -3.61 7.92
CA ALA A 52 0.20 -4.62 7.21
C ALA A 52 1.07 -5.84 6.86
N ALA A 53 2.31 -5.64 6.42
CA ALA A 53 3.27 -6.72 6.16
C ALA A 53 3.55 -7.53 7.44
N GLU A 54 3.77 -6.85 8.57
CA GLU A 54 3.95 -7.49 9.88
C GLU A 54 2.74 -8.35 10.28
N ARG A 55 1.51 -7.89 10.00
CA ARG A 55 0.28 -8.67 10.29
C ARG A 55 0.08 -9.85 9.34
N ALA A 56 0.61 -9.75 8.12
CA ALA A 56 0.58 -10.80 7.12
C ALA A 56 1.75 -11.80 7.26
N ASP A 57 2.57 -11.68 8.31
CA ASP A 57 3.77 -12.47 8.55
C ASP A 57 4.79 -12.40 7.38
N LEU A 58 4.86 -11.23 6.73
CA LEU A 58 5.79 -10.98 5.62
C LEU A 58 7.04 -10.25 6.12
N SER A 59 8.19 -10.68 5.61
CA SER A 59 9.46 -9.99 5.85
C SER A 59 9.42 -8.58 5.24
N TRP A 60 9.54 -7.56 6.09
CA TRP A 60 9.64 -6.18 5.63
C TRP A 60 10.81 -5.97 4.67
N PHE A 61 11.94 -6.65 4.89
CA PHE A 61 13.08 -6.60 3.97
C PHE A 61 12.71 -7.10 2.57
N ALA A 62 11.90 -8.16 2.47
CA ALA A 62 11.46 -8.67 1.18
C ALA A 62 10.46 -7.72 0.48
N VAL A 63 9.63 -7.01 1.24
CA VAL A 63 8.76 -5.94 0.72
C VAL A 63 9.58 -4.75 0.21
N VAL A 64 10.64 -4.38 0.93
CA VAL A 64 11.58 -3.33 0.50
C VAL A 64 12.27 -3.71 -0.83
N LEU A 65 12.69 -4.97 -0.98
CA LEU A 65 13.25 -5.46 -2.24
C LEU A 65 12.22 -5.45 -3.37
N ALA A 66 10.97 -5.84 -3.10
CA ALA A 66 9.87 -5.79 -4.05
C ALA A 66 9.58 -4.36 -4.54
N ALA A 67 9.76 -3.36 -3.67
CA ALA A 67 9.63 -1.94 -4.02
C ALA A 67 10.82 -1.38 -4.82
N GLY A 68 11.88 -2.17 -5.03
CA GLY A 68 13.11 -1.69 -5.68
C GLY A 68 14.02 -0.85 -4.76
N GLY A 69 13.78 -0.85 -3.44
CA GLY A 69 14.71 -0.28 -2.45
C GLY A 69 14.08 0.64 -1.40
N ASP A 70 13.19 1.57 -1.78
CA ASP A 70 12.50 2.45 -0.84
C ASP A 70 10.99 2.44 -1.10
N VAL A 71 10.24 1.93 -0.12
CA VAL A 71 8.78 1.78 -0.22
C VAL A 71 8.06 3.13 -0.25
N GLN A 72 8.59 4.15 0.43
CA GLN A 72 8.01 5.49 0.41
C GLN A 72 8.16 6.12 -0.99
N ASP A 73 9.33 6.02 -1.61
CA ASP A 73 9.57 6.55 -2.94
C ASP A 73 8.78 5.80 -4.01
N TYR A 74 8.63 4.47 -3.86
CA TYR A 74 7.72 3.67 -4.67
C TYR A 74 6.27 4.19 -4.56
N ILE A 75 5.74 4.32 -3.34
CA ILE A 75 4.37 4.82 -3.11
C ILE A 75 4.19 6.24 -3.64
N LEU A 76 5.19 7.12 -3.46
CA LEU A 76 5.13 8.48 -3.98
C LEU A 76 5.05 8.49 -5.51
N THR A 77 5.79 7.61 -6.16
CA THR A 77 5.75 7.44 -7.62
C THR A 77 4.35 7.03 -8.06
N GLU A 78 3.76 6.03 -7.40
CA GLU A 78 2.41 5.54 -7.69
C GLU A 78 1.32 6.59 -7.43
N LEU A 79 1.45 7.36 -6.34
CA LEU A 79 0.58 8.52 -6.05
C LEU A 79 0.63 9.54 -7.19
N ASN A 80 1.82 9.85 -7.72
CA ASN A 80 2.00 10.83 -8.78
C ASN A 80 1.54 10.31 -10.15
N GLN A 81 1.71 9.01 -10.45
CA GLN A 81 1.25 8.42 -11.70
C GLN A 81 -0.27 8.51 -11.86
N GLN A 82 -1.04 8.28 -10.79
CA GLN A 82 -2.50 8.47 -10.82
C GLN A 82 -2.95 9.93 -11.04
N GLN A 83 -2.06 10.92 -10.97
CA GLN A 83 -2.40 12.29 -11.40
C GLN A 83 -2.37 12.46 -12.91
N ASN A 84 -1.56 11.67 -13.59
CA ASN A 84 -1.29 11.80 -15.02
C ASN A 84 -2.16 10.90 -15.88
N GLU A 85 -2.94 9.99 -15.28
CA GLU A 85 -4.00 9.28 -15.99
C GLU A 85 -5.16 10.26 -16.25
N PRO A 86 -5.47 10.60 -17.52
CA PRO A 86 -6.61 11.43 -17.82
C PRO A 86 -7.88 10.71 -17.34
N ALA A 87 -8.74 11.45 -16.64
CA ALA A 87 -10.09 10.99 -16.31
C ALA A 87 -10.79 10.65 -17.63
N SER A 88 -10.91 9.35 -17.92
CA SER A 88 -11.53 8.83 -19.13
C SER A 88 -13.04 8.72 -18.97
#